data_AF-A0A0W1A3A1-F1
#
_entry.id   AF-A0A0W1A3A1-F1
#
_cell.length_a   1.000
_cell.length_b   1.000
_cell.length_c   1.000
_cell.angle_alpha   90.00
_cell.angle_beta   90.00
_cell.angle_gamma   90.00
#
_symmetry.space_group_name_H-M   'P 1'
#
loop_
_entity.id
_entity.type
_entity.pdbx_description
1 polymer ?
#
loop_
_entity_poly.entity_id
_entity_poly.type
_entity_poly.pdbx_seq_one_letter_code
_entity_poly.pdbx_strand_id
1 'polypeptide(L)'
;MKFAHTLLTFSLLCGCLISSSPSFAFDSAKIEAEADKSIQELYHTLSTMPNSSMTDRISWISGHFKGTPYVLGSLGEGPKARYDQFPRYRVDAFDCDTYVNTVLSLALANSMDAFKECLRYTRYKDGKITYIQRNHFTSIDWNKNNQNRGVLKDITLNIKDNQNHPVALNAYALINKPGWYDFKSTDTIRLQNPSDQETNNRLSELKDKGKKLDIVPSNLPYIPLTVLFENGKANKKLFSQIPNGAIIEIVRPNWNLHEQIGTNLDISHLGFAIWFNNVLYFRQASSQYGQVVDTPLIDYLNDARKSPTIKGINIQVVVPTKPTANSCVQFINE
;
A
#
# COMPACT_ATOMS: atom_id res chain seq x y z
N MET A 1 27.49 -14.91 -9.29
CA MET A 1 26.53 -16.00 -9.03
C MET A 1 25.33 -15.81 -9.94
N LYS A 2 24.90 -16.88 -10.62
CA LYS A 2 24.07 -16.86 -11.82
C LYS A 2 22.71 -16.18 -11.55
N PHE A 3 22.48 -15.03 -12.18
CA PHE A 3 21.16 -14.40 -12.25
C PHE A 3 20.27 -15.26 -13.14
N ALA A 4 19.31 -15.97 -12.55
CA ALA A 4 18.25 -16.61 -13.31
C ALA A 4 17.41 -15.52 -13.99
N HIS A 5 17.48 -15.45 -15.32
CA HIS A 5 16.54 -14.70 -16.13
C HIS A 5 15.17 -15.38 -16.05
N THR A 6 14.41 -15.09 -15.00
CA THR A 6 13.00 -15.49 -14.93
C THR A 6 12.25 -14.60 -15.92
N LEU A 7 11.82 -15.19 -17.04
CA LEU A 7 10.95 -14.52 -18.00
C LEU A 7 9.73 -13.98 -17.27
N LEU A 8 9.49 -12.68 -17.42
CA LEU A 8 8.29 -12.03 -16.97
C LEU A 8 7.17 -12.35 -17.96
N THR A 9 6.55 -13.51 -17.77
CA THR A 9 5.32 -13.90 -18.47
C THR A 9 4.15 -13.19 -17.81
N PHE A 10 3.69 -12.12 -18.45
CA PHE A 10 2.41 -11.48 -18.17
C PHE A 10 1.29 -12.39 -18.70
N SER A 11 1.07 -13.51 -18.03
CA SER A 11 -0.09 -14.37 -18.29
C SER A 11 -1.17 -13.99 -17.28
N LEU A 12 -2.13 -13.19 -17.72
CA LEU A 12 -3.50 -13.29 -17.21
C LEU A 12 -4.03 -14.67 -17.62
N LEU A 13 -3.63 -15.71 -16.89
CA LEU A 13 -4.39 -16.94 -16.83
C LEU A 13 -5.32 -16.77 -15.64
N CYS A 14 -6.53 -16.31 -15.95
CA CYS A 14 -7.72 -16.55 -15.14
C CYS A 14 -8.00 -18.07 -15.21
N GLY A 15 -7.12 -18.86 -14.62
CA GLY A 15 -7.33 -20.25 -14.33
C GLY A 15 -7.72 -20.33 -12.87
N CYS A 16 -9.00 -20.55 -12.60
CA CYS A 16 -9.46 -21.05 -11.32
C CYS A 16 -8.78 -22.40 -11.04
N LEU A 17 -7.54 -22.37 -10.55
CA LEU A 17 -7.05 -23.45 -9.73
C LEU A 17 -7.73 -23.24 -8.37
N ILE A 18 -8.86 -23.92 -8.22
CA ILE A 18 -9.49 -24.19 -6.94
C ILE A 18 -8.47 -25.03 -6.15
N SER A 19 -7.47 -24.37 -5.59
CA SER A 19 -6.86 -24.85 -4.37
C SER A 19 -7.91 -24.57 -3.31
N SER A 20 -8.66 -25.61 -2.95
CA SER A 20 -9.40 -25.64 -1.69
C SER A 20 -8.36 -25.48 -0.59
N SER A 21 -8.02 -24.21 -0.30
CA SER A 21 -7.25 -23.87 0.87
C SER A 21 -8.05 -24.42 2.05
N PRO A 22 -7.45 -25.24 2.92
CA PRO A 22 -8.11 -25.60 4.16
C PRO A 22 -8.56 -24.29 4.79
N SER A 23 -9.83 -24.19 5.16
CA SER A 23 -10.34 -23.09 5.97
C SER A 23 -9.64 -23.19 7.32
N PHE A 24 -8.39 -22.73 7.39
CA PHE A 24 -7.71 -22.50 8.64
C PHE A 24 -8.44 -21.32 9.25
N ALA A 25 -9.24 -21.61 10.28
CA ALA A 25 -9.75 -20.59 11.17
C ALA A 25 -8.56 -19.72 11.58
N PHE A 26 -8.55 -18.46 11.15
CA PHE A 26 -7.53 -17.50 11.52
C PHE A 26 -7.86 -16.99 12.92
N ASP A 27 -6.88 -17.00 13.83
CA ASP A 27 -7.02 -16.41 15.16
C ASP A 27 -6.40 -15.01 15.15
N SER A 28 -7.22 -14.02 14.84
CA SER A 28 -6.77 -12.63 14.76
C SER A 28 -6.25 -12.10 16.09
N ALA A 29 -6.77 -12.58 17.22
CA ALA A 29 -6.33 -12.11 18.54
C ALA A 29 -4.93 -12.65 18.86
N LYS A 30 -4.67 -13.92 18.51
CA LYS A 30 -3.34 -14.51 18.63
C LYS A 30 -2.33 -13.84 17.69
N ILE A 31 -2.69 -13.60 16.43
CA ILE A 31 -1.82 -12.90 15.47
C ILE A 31 -1.47 -11.49 15.98
N GLU A 32 -2.45 -10.73 16.48
CA GLU A 32 -2.19 -9.42 17.07
C GLU A 32 -1.30 -9.51 18.32
N ALA A 33 -1.46 -10.55 19.16
CA ALA A 33 -0.62 -10.74 20.34
C ALA A 33 0.84 -11.13 20.01
N GLU A 34 1.07 -11.88 18.93
CA GLU A 34 2.41 -12.21 18.43
C GLU A 34 3.08 -10.99 17.79
N ALA A 35 2.32 -10.21 17.02
CA ALA A 35 2.77 -8.92 16.52
C ALA A 35 3.08 -7.94 17.67
N ASP A 36 2.30 -8.00 18.76
CA ASP A 36 2.52 -7.13 19.91
C ASP A 36 3.92 -7.29 20.50
N LYS A 37 4.36 -8.53 20.70
CA LYS A 37 5.70 -8.86 21.20
C LYS A 37 6.80 -8.40 20.24
N SER A 38 6.64 -8.73 18.96
CA SER A 38 7.63 -8.43 17.92
C SER A 38 7.84 -6.93 17.74
N ILE A 39 6.77 -6.13 17.80
CA ILE A 39 6.84 -4.68 17.66
C ILE A 39 7.45 -4.03 18.92
N GLN A 40 7.18 -4.55 20.11
CA GLN A 40 7.83 -4.08 21.33
C GLN A 40 9.35 -4.31 21.27
N GLU A 41 9.79 -5.50 20.84
CA GLU A 41 11.21 -5.82 20.63
C GLU A 41 11.85 -4.93 19.55
N LEU A 42 11.12 -4.66 18.46
CA LEU A 42 11.54 -3.72 17.41
C LEU A 42 11.77 -2.32 17.98
N TYR A 43 10.87 -1.80 18.82
CA TYR A 43 11.02 -0.48 19.43
C TYR A 43 12.15 -0.42 20.45
N HIS A 44 12.37 -1.47 21.23
CA HIS A 44 13.54 -1.56 22.09
C HIS A 44 14.83 -1.46 21.29
N THR A 45 14.91 -2.16 20.14
CA THR A 45 16.07 -2.08 19.24
C THR A 45 16.22 -0.67 18.65
N LEU A 46 15.13 -0.08 18.13
CA LEU A 46 15.12 1.27 17.55
C LEU A 46 15.55 2.35 18.54
N SER A 47 15.24 2.20 19.83
CA SER A 47 15.62 3.18 20.88
C SER A 47 17.14 3.33 21.04
N THR A 48 17.90 2.33 20.59
CA THR A 48 19.37 2.34 20.63
C THR A 48 20.00 2.89 19.35
N MET A 49 19.22 3.15 18.30
CA MET A 49 19.72 3.74 17.06
C MET A 49 19.94 5.25 17.22
N PRO A 50 21.15 5.78 16.93
CA PRO A 50 21.45 7.19 17.13
C PRO A 50 20.74 8.08 16.08
N ASN A 51 19.92 9.02 16.56
CA ASN A 51 19.37 10.19 15.85
C ASN A 51 19.07 9.98 14.35
N SER A 52 18.41 8.86 14.01
CA SER A 52 18.12 8.47 12.63
C SER A 52 17.03 9.37 12.03
N SER A 53 17.25 9.84 10.81
CA SER A 53 16.22 10.58 10.06
C SER A 53 14.98 9.70 9.79
N MET A 54 13.83 10.31 9.47
CA MET A 54 12.62 9.54 9.11
C MET A 54 12.87 8.58 7.93
N THR A 55 13.67 8.99 6.95
CA THR A 55 14.01 8.14 5.79
C THR A 55 14.88 6.95 6.18
N ASP A 56 15.81 7.12 7.13
CA ASP A 56 16.60 6.02 7.69
C ASP A 56 15.73 5.06 8.50
N ARG A 57 14.78 5.59 9.30
CA ARG A 57 13.80 4.77 10.03
C ARG A 57 12.98 3.92 9.07
N ILE A 58 12.45 4.50 8.00
CA ILE A 58 11.70 3.78 6.96
C ILE A 58 12.60 2.72 6.32
N SER A 59 13.83 3.06 5.94
CA SER A 59 14.76 2.11 5.31
C SER A 59 15.09 0.91 6.20
N TRP A 60 15.33 1.15 7.49
CA TRP A 60 15.64 0.09 8.45
C TRP A 60 14.41 -0.78 8.77
N ILE A 61 13.27 -0.17 9.09
CA ILE A 61 12.03 -0.88 9.44
C ILE A 61 11.53 -1.68 8.24
N SER A 62 11.48 -1.09 7.05
CA SER A 62 11.10 -1.80 5.83
C SER A 62 12.04 -2.97 5.55
N GLY A 63 13.34 -2.82 5.84
CA GLY A 63 14.34 -3.86 5.68
C GLY A 63 14.15 -5.05 6.61
N HIS A 64 13.65 -4.80 7.84
CA HIS A 64 13.37 -5.84 8.84
C HIS A 64 12.34 -6.87 8.35
N PHE A 65 11.37 -6.45 7.53
CA PHE A 65 10.30 -7.32 7.02
C PHE A 65 10.62 -7.98 5.67
N LYS A 66 11.85 -7.86 5.15
CA LYS A 66 12.23 -8.56 3.92
C LYS A 66 12.12 -10.07 4.10
N GLY A 67 11.55 -10.75 3.11
CA GLY A 67 11.27 -12.19 3.17
C GLY A 67 9.97 -12.56 3.87
N THR A 68 9.27 -11.60 4.52
CA THR A 68 7.95 -11.87 5.09
C THR A 68 6.96 -12.26 3.98
N PRO A 69 6.19 -13.36 4.13
CA PRO A 69 5.27 -13.87 3.11
C PRO A 69 4.23 -12.86 2.61
N TYR A 70 3.83 -13.03 1.34
CA TYR A 70 2.73 -12.29 0.74
C TYR A 70 1.38 -12.94 1.08
N VAL A 71 0.44 -12.17 1.62
CA VAL A 71 -0.96 -12.59 1.82
C VAL A 71 -1.89 -11.46 1.37
N LEU A 72 -2.71 -11.72 0.35
CA LEU A 72 -3.69 -10.76 -0.15
C LEU A 72 -4.73 -10.43 0.93
N GLY A 73 -4.98 -9.14 1.16
CA GLY A 73 -5.95 -8.70 2.17
C GLY A 73 -5.47 -9.00 3.59
N SER A 74 -4.19 -8.78 3.87
CA SER A 74 -3.52 -9.24 5.10
C SER A 74 -4.17 -8.75 6.40
N LEU A 75 -4.91 -7.63 6.37
CA LEU A 75 -5.51 -6.99 7.53
C LEU A 75 -7.02 -6.79 7.40
N GLY A 76 -7.70 -6.71 8.55
CA GLY A 76 -9.12 -6.43 8.70
C GLY A 76 -9.40 -5.32 9.72
N GLU A 77 -10.60 -5.33 10.32
CA GLU A 77 -11.01 -4.45 11.44
C GLU A 77 -10.74 -5.10 12.83
N GLY A 78 -10.29 -6.34 12.87
CA GLY A 78 -9.92 -7.06 14.10
C GLY A 78 -10.94 -8.11 14.57
N PRO A 79 -10.63 -8.86 15.65
CA PRO A 79 -11.30 -10.12 16.00
C PRO A 79 -12.83 -10.05 16.16
N LYS A 80 -13.37 -8.89 16.55
CA LYS A 80 -14.82 -8.68 16.81
C LYS A 80 -15.50 -7.81 15.75
N ALA A 81 -14.85 -7.59 14.61
CA ALA A 81 -15.39 -6.75 13.55
C ALA A 81 -16.71 -7.26 12.98
N ARG A 82 -17.51 -6.32 12.44
CA ARG A 82 -18.75 -6.63 11.74
C ARG A 82 -18.48 -7.36 10.43
N TYR A 83 -17.68 -6.83 9.52
CA TYR A 83 -17.56 -7.41 8.17
C TYR A 83 -16.30 -8.26 8.00
N ASP A 84 -15.18 -7.81 8.55
CA ASP A 84 -13.87 -8.38 8.27
C ASP A 84 -13.04 -8.53 9.55
N GLN A 85 -13.00 -9.76 10.06
CA GLN A 85 -12.42 -10.12 11.34
C GLN A 85 -10.93 -10.43 11.27
N PHE A 86 -10.27 -10.28 10.12
CA PHE A 86 -8.81 -10.34 10.01
C PHE A 86 -8.13 -9.35 10.97
N PRO A 87 -6.87 -9.59 11.39
CA PRO A 87 -6.20 -8.80 12.41
C PRO A 87 -6.02 -7.34 11.95
N ARG A 88 -5.95 -6.41 12.91
CA ARG A 88 -5.74 -4.98 12.64
C ARG A 88 -4.32 -4.65 12.23
N TYR A 89 -3.37 -5.47 12.67
CA TYR A 89 -1.95 -5.44 12.35
C TYR A 89 -1.36 -6.84 12.53
N ARG A 90 -0.26 -7.11 11.83
CA ARG A 90 0.47 -8.37 11.88
C ARG A 90 1.92 -8.15 11.42
N VAL A 91 2.80 -9.11 11.66
CA VAL A 91 4.21 -9.08 11.22
C VAL A 91 4.64 -10.32 10.43
N ASP A 92 3.77 -11.31 10.34
CA ASP A 92 4.01 -12.62 9.72
C ASP A 92 3.61 -12.67 8.24
N ALA A 93 2.83 -11.70 7.74
CA ALA A 93 2.49 -11.59 6.32
C ALA A 93 2.05 -10.18 5.93
N PHE A 94 2.23 -9.81 4.67
CA PHE A 94 1.76 -8.55 4.12
C PHE A 94 1.23 -8.69 2.69
N ASP A 95 0.30 -7.82 2.31
CA ASP A 95 0.15 -7.38 0.92
C ASP A 95 0.84 -6.01 0.73
N CYS A 96 0.82 -5.45 -0.48
CA CYS A 96 1.50 -4.17 -0.75
C CYS A 96 0.97 -3.01 0.09
N ASP A 97 -0.33 -2.94 0.31
CA ASP A 97 -0.95 -1.84 1.06
C ASP A 97 -0.62 -1.96 2.54
N THR A 98 -0.84 -3.14 3.11
CA THR A 98 -0.62 -3.42 4.53
C THR A 98 0.86 -3.35 4.91
N TYR A 99 1.77 -3.70 3.99
CA TYR A 99 3.20 -3.49 4.15
C TYR A 99 3.56 -2.01 4.29
N VAL A 100 3.14 -1.17 3.33
CA VAL A 100 3.42 0.27 3.37
C VAL A 100 2.79 0.92 4.60
N ASN A 101 1.53 0.59 4.90
CA ASN A 101 0.85 1.09 6.09
C ASN A 101 1.59 0.72 7.39
N THR A 102 2.00 -0.54 7.54
CA THR A 102 2.68 -1.01 8.76
C THR A 102 4.03 -0.33 8.94
N VAL A 103 4.86 -0.30 7.89
CA VAL A 103 6.17 0.37 7.94
C VAL A 103 6.02 1.86 8.24
N LEU A 104 5.10 2.55 7.55
CA LEU A 104 4.87 3.97 7.75
C LEU A 104 4.45 4.26 9.20
N SER A 105 3.49 3.50 9.73
CA SER A 105 3.02 3.69 11.11
C SER A 105 4.07 3.35 12.17
N LEU A 106 4.93 2.35 11.92
CA LEU A 106 6.08 2.06 12.80
C LEU A 106 7.14 3.16 12.75
N ALA A 107 7.41 3.72 11.57
CA ALA A 107 8.39 4.80 11.41
C ALA A 107 7.94 6.10 12.10
N LEU A 108 6.64 6.41 12.04
CA LEU A 108 6.01 7.57 12.66
C LEU A 108 5.88 7.45 14.18
N ALA A 109 5.89 6.25 14.76
CA ALA A 109 5.76 6.03 16.18
C ALA A 109 7.09 5.66 16.86
N ASN A 110 7.12 5.78 18.19
CA ASN A 110 8.24 5.32 19.03
C ASN A 110 7.80 4.39 20.19
N SER A 111 6.52 4.01 20.20
CA SER A 111 5.93 3.11 21.19
C SER A 111 4.82 2.28 20.56
N MET A 112 4.41 1.24 21.27
CA MET A 112 3.32 0.38 20.82
C MET A 112 1.98 1.11 20.74
N ASP A 113 1.64 1.93 21.73
CA ASP A 113 0.37 2.67 21.73
C ASP A 113 0.33 3.71 20.60
N ALA A 114 1.44 4.42 20.40
CA ALA A 114 1.59 5.35 19.28
C ALA A 114 1.49 4.59 17.94
N PHE A 115 2.09 3.40 17.79
CA PHE A 115 1.95 2.58 16.58
C PHE A 115 0.49 2.24 16.29
N LYS A 116 -0.24 1.72 17.29
CA LYS A 116 -1.65 1.34 17.14
C LYS A 116 -2.49 2.54 16.71
N GLU A 117 -2.20 3.73 17.26
CA GLU A 117 -2.86 4.96 16.85
C GLU A 117 -2.47 5.39 15.42
N CYS A 118 -1.18 5.43 15.09
CA CYS A 118 -0.70 5.77 13.76
C CYS A 118 -1.35 4.87 12.71
N LEU A 119 -1.33 3.56 12.92
CA LEU A 119 -1.91 2.61 11.97
C LEU A 119 -3.43 2.78 11.83
N ARG A 120 -4.14 3.00 12.95
CA ARG A 120 -5.58 3.31 12.93
C ARG A 120 -5.85 4.51 12.03
N TYR A 121 -5.11 5.59 12.21
CA TYR A 121 -5.35 6.81 11.44
C TYR A 121 -4.85 6.73 9.99
N THR A 122 -3.76 6.01 9.71
CA THR A 122 -3.26 5.79 8.34
C THR A 122 -4.22 4.91 7.53
N ARG A 123 -4.83 3.88 8.16
CA ARG A 123 -5.74 2.93 7.49
C ARG A 123 -7.20 3.38 7.41
N TYR A 124 -7.66 4.26 8.32
CA TYR A 124 -9.06 4.63 8.43
C TYR A 124 -9.26 6.14 8.42
N LYS A 125 -10.21 6.63 7.62
CA LYS A 125 -10.62 8.03 7.64
C LYS A 125 -11.03 8.45 9.07
N ASP A 126 -10.45 9.53 9.55
CA ASP A 126 -10.60 10.06 10.92
C ASP A 126 -10.32 9.04 12.04
N GLY A 127 -9.58 7.96 11.74
CA GLY A 127 -9.31 6.88 12.70
C GLY A 127 -10.53 6.02 13.06
N LYS A 128 -11.64 6.11 12.31
CA LYS A 128 -12.88 5.38 12.59
C LYS A 128 -12.80 3.95 12.04
N ILE A 129 -12.53 2.97 12.91
CA ILE A 129 -12.35 1.56 12.54
C ILE A 129 -13.68 0.93 12.10
N THR A 130 -13.97 1.00 10.80
CA THR A 130 -15.08 0.31 10.15
C THR A 130 -14.70 0.01 8.70
N TYR A 131 -15.31 -1.00 8.08
CA TYR A 131 -15.01 -1.36 6.69
C TYR A 131 -15.22 -0.17 5.74
N ILE A 132 -16.30 0.59 5.89
CA ILE A 132 -16.62 1.72 4.99
C ILE A 132 -15.70 2.93 5.15
N GLN A 133 -15.04 3.07 6.31
CA GLN A 133 -14.08 4.14 6.58
C GLN A 133 -12.64 3.71 6.32
N ARG A 134 -12.40 2.44 6.00
CA ARG A 134 -11.08 1.96 5.59
C ARG A 134 -10.70 2.64 4.28
N ASN A 135 -9.44 3.08 4.18
CA ASN A 135 -8.89 3.70 2.99
C ASN A 135 -8.65 2.64 1.90
N HIS A 136 -9.71 2.21 1.20
CA HIS A 136 -9.65 1.14 0.20
C HIS A 136 -9.04 1.57 -1.12
N PHE A 137 -9.30 2.81 -1.54
CA PHE A 137 -8.80 3.34 -2.80
C PHE A 137 -7.58 4.21 -2.54
N THR A 138 -6.41 3.79 -3.03
CA THR A 138 -5.12 4.44 -2.73
C THR A 138 -5.18 5.94 -3.06
N SER A 139 -5.66 6.33 -4.24
CA SER A 139 -5.72 7.74 -4.66
C SER A 139 -6.72 8.58 -3.86
N ILE A 140 -8.01 8.23 -3.90
CA ILE A 140 -9.08 9.10 -3.38
C ILE A 140 -9.31 8.98 -1.87
N ASP A 141 -8.83 7.89 -1.24
CA ASP A 141 -8.93 7.67 0.20
C ASP A 141 -7.56 7.78 0.87
N TRP A 142 -6.61 6.89 0.54
CA TRP A 142 -5.36 6.78 1.31
C TRP A 142 -4.44 7.99 1.12
N ASN A 143 -4.10 8.37 -0.12
CA ASN A 143 -3.29 9.54 -0.45
C ASN A 143 -3.98 10.79 0.09
N LYS A 144 -5.26 10.99 -0.26
CA LYS A 144 -6.03 12.16 0.17
C LYS A 144 -6.06 12.32 1.69
N ASN A 145 -6.41 11.27 2.44
CA ASN A 145 -6.55 11.37 3.90
C ASN A 145 -5.20 11.53 4.59
N ASN A 146 -4.14 10.84 4.15
CA ASN A 146 -2.81 10.98 4.75
C ASN A 146 -2.11 12.29 4.36
N GLN A 147 -2.35 12.82 3.16
CA GLN A 147 -1.90 14.17 2.77
C GLN A 147 -2.63 15.26 3.55
N ASN A 148 -3.96 15.17 3.68
CA ASN A 148 -4.75 16.14 4.44
C ASN A 148 -4.36 16.19 5.92
N ARG A 149 -3.80 15.10 6.44
CA ARG A 149 -3.32 15.02 7.82
C ARG A 149 -1.84 15.40 7.97
N GLY A 150 -1.16 15.79 6.89
CA GLY A 150 0.24 16.19 6.90
C GLY A 150 1.21 15.01 7.07
N VAL A 151 0.79 13.77 6.85
CA VAL A 151 1.69 12.60 6.91
C VAL A 151 2.49 12.47 5.61
N LEU A 152 1.82 12.68 4.47
CA LEU A 152 2.38 12.49 3.15
C LEU A 152 2.35 13.77 2.34
N LYS A 153 3.29 13.90 1.41
CA LYS A 153 3.33 14.96 0.40
C LYS A 153 3.66 14.36 -0.95
N ASP A 154 2.80 14.59 -1.93
CA ASP A 154 3.09 14.28 -3.33
C ASP A 154 4.20 15.21 -3.85
N ILE A 155 5.27 14.62 -4.38
CA ILE A 155 6.41 15.34 -4.96
C ILE A 155 6.60 15.03 -6.44
N THR A 156 5.63 14.38 -7.08
CA THR A 156 5.73 13.91 -8.46
C THR A 156 6.00 15.07 -9.43
N LEU A 157 5.34 16.22 -9.22
CA LEU A 157 5.55 17.46 -9.98
C LEU A 157 6.92 18.13 -9.71
N ASN A 158 7.62 17.73 -8.65
CA ASN A 158 8.95 18.26 -8.33
C ASN A 158 10.07 17.53 -9.09
N ILE A 159 9.77 16.40 -9.74
CA ILE A 159 10.74 15.68 -10.56
C ILE A 159 10.78 16.31 -11.96
N LYS A 160 11.96 16.81 -12.33
CA LYS A 160 12.12 17.74 -13.47
C LYS A 160 13.20 17.30 -14.46
N ASP A 161 13.06 17.74 -15.70
CA ASP A 161 14.00 17.49 -16.79
C ASP A 161 15.27 18.37 -16.71
N ASN A 162 16.03 18.45 -17.82
CA ASN A 162 17.23 19.28 -17.94
C ASN A 162 16.96 20.78 -18.02
N GLN A 163 15.73 21.14 -18.35
CA GLN A 163 15.26 22.50 -18.50
C GLN A 163 14.50 22.98 -17.25
N ASN A 164 14.52 22.18 -16.16
CA ASN A 164 13.84 22.46 -14.89
C ASN A 164 12.30 22.51 -15.03
N HIS A 165 11.75 21.79 -16.01
CA HIS A 165 10.31 21.61 -16.20
C HIS A 165 9.83 20.30 -15.57
N PRO A 166 8.68 20.30 -14.87
CA PRO A 166 8.02 19.07 -14.44
C PRO A 166 7.70 18.16 -15.62
N VAL A 167 7.98 16.87 -15.48
CA VAL A 167 7.70 15.86 -16.53
C VAL A 167 6.43 15.05 -16.28
N ALA A 168 5.74 15.35 -15.18
CA ALA A 168 4.56 14.60 -14.77
C ALA A 168 3.34 14.91 -15.65
N LEU A 169 2.51 13.90 -15.87
CA LEU A 169 1.15 14.02 -16.41
C LEU A 169 0.14 13.77 -15.30
N ASN A 170 -1.15 13.99 -15.58
CA ASN A 170 -2.22 13.63 -14.66
C ASN A 170 -2.96 12.38 -15.13
N ALA A 171 -3.14 11.43 -14.22
CA ALA A 171 -4.04 10.30 -14.37
C ALA A 171 -5.39 10.66 -13.77
N TYR A 172 -6.46 10.28 -14.45
CA TYR A 172 -7.83 10.44 -14.00
C TYR A 172 -8.52 9.07 -14.01
N ALA A 173 -9.29 8.77 -12.96
CA ALA A 173 -10.21 7.64 -12.93
C ALA A 173 -11.50 8.07 -12.22
N LEU A 174 -12.65 7.64 -12.73
CA LEU A 174 -13.91 7.82 -12.02
C LEU A 174 -14.12 6.60 -11.10
N ILE A 175 -13.94 6.80 -9.80
CA ILE A 175 -14.09 5.73 -8.81
C ILE A 175 -15.55 5.65 -8.37
N ASN A 176 -16.24 4.61 -8.81
CA ASN A 176 -17.63 4.33 -8.47
C ASN A 176 -17.70 3.43 -7.23
N LYS A 177 -17.69 4.04 -6.03
CA LYS A 177 -17.82 3.27 -4.77
C LYS A 177 -19.13 2.46 -4.73
N PRO A 178 -20.32 3.01 -5.03
CA PRO A 178 -21.55 2.21 -5.09
C PRO A 178 -21.42 0.96 -5.95
N GLY A 179 -20.90 1.10 -7.18
CA GLY A 179 -20.66 -0.02 -8.10
C GLY A 179 -19.67 -1.04 -7.54
N TRP A 180 -18.59 -0.57 -6.91
CA TRP A 180 -17.61 -1.45 -6.26
C TRP A 180 -18.19 -2.25 -5.09
N TYR A 181 -19.06 -1.63 -4.28
CA TYR A 181 -19.74 -2.35 -3.21
C TYR A 181 -20.76 -3.35 -3.76
N ASP A 182 -21.49 -2.99 -4.81
CA ASP A 182 -22.47 -3.89 -5.44
C ASP A 182 -21.81 -5.15 -6.03
N PHE A 183 -20.57 -5.03 -6.53
CA PHE A 183 -19.79 -6.15 -7.08
C PHE A 183 -19.27 -7.14 -6.02
N LYS A 184 -19.38 -6.83 -4.72
CA LYS A 184 -18.81 -7.67 -3.65
C LYS A 184 -19.49 -9.04 -3.54
N SER A 185 -18.69 -10.07 -3.35
CA SER A 185 -19.13 -11.43 -2.99
C SER A 185 -19.04 -11.66 -1.48
N THR A 186 -19.47 -12.84 -1.04
CA THR A 186 -19.33 -13.33 0.34
C THR A 186 -17.88 -13.39 0.79
N ASP A 187 -16.90 -13.46 -0.12
CA ASP A 187 -15.46 -13.44 0.21
C ASP A 187 -15.02 -12.13 0.91
N THR A 188 -15.80 -11.05 0.76
CA THR A 188 -15.55 -9.81 1.50
C THR A 188 -15.85 -9.96 2.99
N ILE A 189 -16.75 -10.88 3.37
CA ILE A 189 -17.19 -11.08 4.74
C ILE A 189 -16.35 -12.18 5.37
N ARG A 190 -15.29 -11.78 6.07
CA ARG A 190 -14.31 -12.71 6.65
C ARG A 190 -14.55 -12.85 8.14
N LEU A 191 -15.19 -13.94 8.56
CA LEU A 191 -15.53 -14.20 9.97
C LEU A 191 -14.66 -15.35 10.50
N GLN A 192 -14.26 -15.29 11.78
CA GLN A 192 -13.54 -16.36 12.46
C GLN A 192 -14.42 -17.62 12.61
N ASN A 193 -15.71 -17.40 12.88
CA ASN A 193 -16.73 -18.45 12.97
C ASN A 193 -17.86 -18.12 11.99
N PRO A 194 -17.69 -18.41 10.68
CA PRO A 194 -18.66 -18.05 9.67
C PRO A 194 -19.89 -18.97 9.71
N SER A 195 -21.06 -18.39 9.42
CA SER A 195 -22.23 -19.14 8.95
C SER A 195 -22.71 -18.50 7.65
N ASP A 196 -23.22 -19.29 6.71
CA ASP A 196 -23.66 -18.79 5.41
C ASP A 196 -24.75 -17.72 5.56
N GLN A 197 -25.69 -17.95 6.50
CA GLN A 197 -26.75 -16.99 6.78
C GLN A 197 -26.21 -15.65 7.29
N GLU A 198 -25.30 -15.66 8.27
CA GLU A 198 -24.74 -14.42 8.81
C GLU A 198 -23.86 -13.71 7.77
N THR A 199 -23.09 -14.47 7.00
CA THR A 199 -22.22 -13.96 5.94
C THR A 199 -23.05 -13.24 4.87
N ASN A 200 -24.14 -13.84 4.40
CA ASN A 200 -25.04 -13.24 3.41
C ASN A 200 -25.77 -12.01 3.97
N ASN A 201 -26.25 -12.06 5.21
CA ASN A 201 -26.91 -10.92 5.87
C ASN A 201 -25.96 -9.72 5.98
N ARG A 202 -24.72 -9.95 6.41
CA ARG A 202 -23.70 -8.90 6.54
C ARG A 202 -23.25 -8.36 5.20
N LEU A 203 -23.17 -9.20 4.16
CA LEU A 203 -22.89 -8.74 2.80
C LEU A 203 -23.99 -7.81 2.30
N SER A 204 -25.27 -8.20 2.46
CA SER A 204 -26.41 -7.34 2.08
C SER A 204 -26.36 -6.00 2.81
N GLU A 205 -26.15 -6.03 4.13
CA GLU A 205 -26.00 -4.82 4.95
C GLU A 205 -24.85 -3.92 4.44
N LEU A 206 -23.70 -4.51 4.09
CA LEU A 206 -22.54 -3.80 3.58
C LEU A 206 -22.82 -3.17 2.21
N LYS A 207 -23.50 -3.89 1.31
CA LYS A 207 -23.92 -3.36 0.00
C LYS A 207 -24.88 -2.19 0.15
N ASP A 208 -25.84 -2.28 1.06
CA ASP A 208 -26.80 -1.20 1.30
C ASP A 208 -26.15 0.06 1.90
N LYS A 209 -25.11 -0.10 2.71
CA LYS A 209 -24.26 1.02 3.14
C LYS A 209 -23.45 1.58 1.96
N GLY A 210 -22.88 0.71 1.14
CA GLY A 210 -22.08 1.05 -0.04
C GLY A 210 -22.83 1.86 -1.10
N LYS A 211 -24.11 1.57 -1.33
CA LYS A 211 -24.99 2.31 -2.25
C LYS A 211 -25.10 3.81 -1.96
N LYS A 212 -24.83 4.22 -0.71
CA LYS A 212 -24.92 5.61 -0.25
C LYS A 212 -23.61 6.38 -0.36
N LEU A 213 -22.54 5.73 -0.84
CA LEU A 213 -21.23 6.36 -0.99
C LEU A 213 -21.13 7.15 -2.29
N ASP A 214 -20.18 8.07 -2.33
CA ASP A 214 -19.99 8.94 -3.49
C ASP A 214 -19.27 8.23 -4.64
N ILE A 215 -19.59 8.66 -5.86
CA ILE A 215 -18.75 8.45 -7.03
C ILE A 215 -17.75 9.61 -7.08
N VAL A 216 -16.46 9.30 -7.05
CA VAL A 216 -15.41 10.32 -6.85
C VAL A 216 -14.40 10.26 -7.99
N PRO A 217 -14.17 11.36 -8.72
CA PRO A 217 -13.07 11.42 -9.67
C PRO A 217 -11.74 11.53 -8.93
N SER A 218 -10.75 10.77 -9.36
CA SER A 218 -9.36 10.95 -8.97
C SER A 218 -8.63 11.91 -9.91
N ASN A 219 -7.61 12.57 -9.40
CA ASN A 219 -6.63 13.34 -10.16
C ASN A 219 -5.25 13.10 -9.53
N LEU A 220 -4.43 12.29 -10.19
CA LEU A 220 -3.18 11.77 -9.64
C LEU A 220 -2.02 12.14 -10.58
N PRO A 221 -1.10 13.01 -10.16
CA PRO A 221 0.14 13.24 -10.90
C PRO A 221 0.94 11.94 -11.02
N TYR A 222 1.55 11.69 -12.17
CA TYR A 222 2.48 10.57 -12.36
C TYR A 222 3.57 10.91 -13.35
N ILE A 223 4.77 10.35 -13.18
CA ILE A 223 5.85 10.44 -14.16
C ILE A 223 5.66 9.33 -15.20
N PRO A 224 5.48 9.65 -16.49
CA PRO A 224 5.28 8.63 -17.51
C PRO A 224 6.49 7.70 -17.71
N LEU A 225 6.24 6.43 -17.99
CA LEU A 225 7.27 5.49 -18.40
C LEU A 225 7.97 5.93 -19.70
N THR A 226 7.27 6.68 -20.56
CA THR A 226 7.84 7.23 -21.80
C THR A 226 8.95 8.25 -21.56
N VAL A 227 8.90 9.01 -20.46
CA VAL A 227 9.97 9.96 -20.08
C VAL A 227 11.01 9.30 -19.16
N LEU A 228 10.61 8.31 -18.34
CA LEU A 228 11.57 7.52 -17.56
C LEU A 228 12.46 6.64 -18.44
N PHE A 229 12.00 6.26 -19.63
CA PHE A 229 12.72 5.41 -20.57
C PHE A 229 12.73 5.98 -21.99
N GLU A 230 13.65 6.92 -22.24
CA GLU A 230 13.86 7.51 -23.56
C GLU A 230 14.71 6.56 -24.44
N ASN A 231 14.21 6.24 -25.64
CA ASN A 231 14.88 5.32 -26.58
C ASN A 231 15.29 3.98 -25.92
N GLY A 232 14.46 3.49 -24.99
CA GLY A 232 14.70 2.25 -24.24
C GLY A 232 15.78 2.34 -23.16
N LYS A 233 16.35 3.51 -22.89
CA LYS A 233 17.35 3.73 -21.83
C LYS A 233 16.75 4.48 -20.66
N ALA A 234 17.08 4.05 -19.44
CA ALA A 234 16.63 4.71 -18.23
C ALA A 234 17.17 6.14 -18.11
N ASN A 235 16.29 7.11 -17.86
CA ASN A 235 16.67 8.50 -17.60
C ASN A 235 17.21 8.64 -16.17
N LYS A 236 18.53 8.42 -16.01
CA LYS A 236 19.20 8.41 -14.70
C LYS A 236 18.99 9.70 -13.89
N LYS A 237 18.82 10.84 -14.55
CA LYS A 237 18.56 12.12 -13.87
C LYS A 237 17.21 12.12 -13.18
N LEU A 238 16.15 11.67 -13.85
CA LEU A 238 14.82 11.59 -13.24
C LEU A 238 14.84 10.60 -12.07
N PHE A 239 15.44 9.42 -12.24
CA PHE A 239 15.58 8.44 -11.16
C PHE A 239 16.38 8.97 -9.96
N SER A 240 17.45 9.74 -10.20
CA SER A 240 18.28 10.30 -9.12
C SER A 240 17.56 11.32 -8.23
N GLN A 241 16.43 11.87 -8.68
CA GLN A 241 15.63 12.82 -7.91
C GLN A 241 14.64 12.14 -6.96
N ILE A 242 14.45 10.82 -7.05
CA ILE A 242 13.54 10.07 -6.18
C ILE A 242 14.22 9.92 -4.79
N PRO A 243 13.65 10.49 -3.71
CA PRO A 243 14.27 10.43 -2.39
C PRO A 243 14.29 9.03 -1.80
N ASN A 244 15.30 8.74 -0.96
CA ASN A 244 15.29 7.53 -0.13
C ASN A 244 14.10 7.55 0.83
N GLY A 245 13.45 6.40 1.02
CA GLY A 245 12.25 6.26 1.85
C GLY A 245 10.97 6.83 1.24
N ALA A 246 11.00 7.34 0.00
CA ALA A 246 9.79 7.76 -0.70
C ALA A 246 8.85 6.57 -0.96
N ILE A 247 7.56 6.83 -1.07
CA ILE A 247 6.55 5.86 -1.44
C ILE A 247 6.33 5.98 -2.96
N ILE A 248 6.41 4.85 -3.65
CA ILE A 248 6.19 4.73 -5.09
C ILE A 248 4.88 4.00 -5.30
N GLU A 249 3.99 4.58 -6.11
CA GLU A 249 2.73 3.97 -6.52
C GLU A 249 2.77 3.69 -8.03
N ILE A 250 2.30 2.52 -8.45
CA ILE A 250 2.29 2.09 -9.85
C ILE A 250 0.97 2.52 -10.50
N VAL A 251 1.07 3.48 -11.42
CA VAL A 251 -0.08 4.20 -11.98
C VAL A 251 -0.55 3.60 -13.31
N ARG A 252 -1.86 3.39 -13.40
CA ARG A 252 -2.60 2.95 -14.58
C ARG A 252 -3.73 3.94 -14.89
N PRO A 253 -3.48 5.00 -15.70
CA PRO A 253 -4.46 6.03 -15.97
C PRO A 253 -5.76 5.44 -16.54
N ASN A 254 -6.89 5.80 -15.92
CA ASN A 254 -8.24 5.34 -16.28
C ASN A 254 -8.35 3.82 -16.52
N TRP A 255 -7.82 3.01 -15.60
CA TRP A 255 -7.85 1.55 -15.73
C TRP A 255 -9.28 1.04 -15.54
N ASN A 256 -9.93 0.70 -16.64
CA ASN A 256 -11.30 0.19 -16.63
C ASN A 256 -11.36 -1.23 -16.07
N LEU A 257 -12.02 -1.35 -14.91
CA LEU A 257 -12.28 -2.62 -14.23
C LEU A 257 -13.77 -2.77 -13.87
N HIS A 258 -14.66 -2.10 -14.60
CA HIS A 258 -16.10 -2.12 -14.30
C HIS A 258 -16.67 -3.54 -14.31
N GLU A 259 -16.25 -4.39 -15.25
CA GLU A 259 -16.73 -5.76 -15.37
C GLU A 259 -16.10 -6.72 -14.33
N GLN A 260 -15.00 -6.32 -13.70
CA GLN A 260 -14.26 -7.17 -12.77
C GLN A 260 -14.57 -6.81 -11.32
N ILE A 261 -14.75 -5.52 -11.01
CA ILE A 261 -14.92 -5.01 -9.66
C ILE A 261 -15.93 -3.85 -9.56
N GLY A 262 -16.65 -3.51 -10.63
CA GLY A 262 -17.69 -2.47 -10.59
C GLY A 262 -17.20 -1.00 -10.65
N THR A 263 -15.90 -0.75 -10.85
CA THR A 263 -15.32 0.61 -10.92
C THR A 263 -14.05 0.66 -11.76
N ASN A 264 -13.63 1.87 -12.16
CA ASN A 264 -12.25 2.12 -12.61
C ASN A 264 -11.29 2.22 -11.41
N LEU A 265 -9.99 2.08 -11.67
CA LEU A 265 -8.89 2.37 -10.75
C LEU A 265 -7.80 3.19 -11.45
N ASP A 266 -6.89 3.77 -10.68
CA ASP A 266 -5.72 4.51 -11.16
C ASP A 266 -4.38 4.03 -10.58
N ILE A 267 -4.40 3.33 -9.45
CA ILE A 267 -3.22 2.72 -8.81
C ILE A 267 -3.41 1.22 -8.71
N SER A 268 -2.33 0.45 -8.93
CA SER A 268 -2.36 -1.02 -8.92
C SER A 268 -1.40 -1.68 -7.94
N HIS A 269 -0.41 -0.94 -7.43
CA HIS A 269 0.61 -1.45 -6.53
C HIS A 269 1.38 -0.30 -5.90
N LEU A 270 2.09 -0.56 -4.80
CA LEU A 270 2.91 0.44 -4.10
C LEU A 270 4.00 -0.21 -3.25
N GLY A 271 5.00 0.60 -2.87
CA GLY A 271 6.14 0.21 -2.05
C GLY A 271 7.07 1.37 -1.78
N PHE A 272 8.27 1.11 -1.25
CA PHE A 272 9.25 2.15 -0.91
C PHE A 272 10.38 2.22 -1.93
N ALA A 273 10.87 3.44 -2.16
CA ALA A 273 12.10 3.73 -2.88
C ALA A 273 13.28 3.69 -1.91
N ILE A 274 14.16 2.70 -2.02
CA ILE A 274 15.29 2.51 -1.11
C ILE A 274 16.60 2.63 -1.88
N TRP A 275 17.42 3.64 -1.53
CA TRP A 275 18.77 3.76 -2.04
C TRP A 275 19.73 2.91 -1.21
N PHE A 276 20.43 1.99 -1.86
CA PHE A 276 21.48 1.19 -1.24
C PHE A 276 22.61 0.97 -2.25
N ASN A 277 23.85 1.27 -1.85
CA ASN A 277 25.04 1.16 -2.71
C ASN A 277 24.86 1.79 -4.12
N ASN A 278 24.31 3.01 -4.16
CA ASN A 278 24.00 3.77 -5.39
C ASN A 278 23.03 3.07 -6.37
N VAL A 279 22.27 2.08 -5.89
CA VAL A 279 21.16 1.46 -6.63
C VAL A 279 19.84 1.84 -5.96
N LEU A 280 18.89 2.30 -6.76
CA LEU A 280 17.53 2.58 -6.32
C LEU A 280 16.70 1.31 -6.42
N TYR A 281 16.32 0.76 -5.27
CA TYR A 281 15.45 -0.40 -5.15
C TYR A 281 14.00 0.03 -4.92
N PHE A 282 13.08 -0.75 -5.48
CA PHE A 282 11.68 -0.79 -5.11
C PHE A 282 11.48 -1.92 -4.11
N ARG A 283 11.25 -1.57 -2.85
CA ARG A 283 10.99 -2.49 -1.75
C ARG A 283 9.49 -2.63 -1.54
N GLN A 284 8.94 -3.80 -1.81
CA GLN A 284 7.49 -4.04 -1.80
C GLN A 284 7.14 -5.48 -1.41
N ALA A 285 5.91 -5.70 -0.94
CA ALA A 285 5.32 -7.02 -0.76
C ALA A 285 4.77 -7.52 -2.10
N SER A 286 5.42 -8.54 -2.67
CA SER A 286 5.15 -8.99 -4.03
C SER A 286 4.29 -10.25 -4.07
N SER A 287 3.15 -10.20 -4.77
CA SER A 287 2.42 -11.42 -5.12
C SER A 287 3.20 -12.32 -6.08
N GLN A 288 4.03 -11.74 -6.95
CA GLN A 288 4.84 -12.50 -7.92
C GLN A 288 5.97 -13.27 -7.24
N TYR A 289 6.63 -12.69 -6.24
CA TYR A 289 7.68 -13.37 -5.47
C TYR A 289 7.16 -14.07 -4.21
N GLY A 290 5.89 -13.89 -3.85
CA GLY A 290 5.28 -14.49 -2.66
C GLY A 290 5.78 -13.93 -1.33
N GLN A 291 6.49 -12.80 -1.31
CA GLN A 291 7.09 -12.20 -0.11
C GLN A 291 7.51 -10.73 -0.31
N VAL A 292 7.94 -10.07 0.75
CA VAL A 292 8.60 -8.75 0.70
C VAL A 292 9.99 -8.86 0.08
N VAL A 293 10.25 -8.09 -0.97
CA VAL A 293 11.48 -8.16 -1.77
C VAL A 293 12.01 -6.78 -2.15
N ASP A 294 13.32 -6.73 -2.44
CA ASP A 294 13.97 -5.61 -3.11
C ASP A 294 14.14 -5.95 -4.59
N THR A 295 13.63 -5.09 -5.48
CA THR A 295 13.86 -5.17 -6.93
C THR A 295 14.46 -3.86 -7.41
N PRO A 296 15.53 -3.82 -8.23
CA PRO A 296 16.00 -2.57 -8.80
C PRO A 296 14.85 -1.84 -9.52
N LEU A 297 14.56 -0.60 -9.12
CA LEU A 297 13.37 0.12 -9.59
C LEU A 297 13.40 0.32 -11.11
N ILE A 298 14.58 0.59 -11.66
CA ILE A 298 14.78 0.73 -13.11
C ILE A 298 14.38 -0.56 -13.83
N ASP A 299 14.81 -1.72 -13.35
CA ASP A 299 14.51 -3.00 -13.98
C ASP A 299 13.03 -3.35 -13.85
N TYR A 300 12.45 -3.15 -12.66
CA TYR A 300 11.03 -3.34 -12.40
C TYR A 300 10.17 -2.49 -13.35
N LEU A 301 10.46 -1.20 -13.49
CA LEU A 301 9.68 -0.31 -14.35
C LEU A 301 9.95 -0.53 -15.83
N ASN A 302 11.16 -0.93 -16.23
CA ASN A 302 11.45 -1.27 -17.61
C ASN A 302 10.62 -2.47 -18.05
N ASP A 303 10.48 -3.46 -17.18
CA ASP A 303 9.61 -4.60 -17.43
C ASP A 303 8.12 -4.21 -17.43
N ALA A 304 7.69 -3.36 -16.50
CA ALA A 304 6.31 -2.86 -16.42
C ALA A 304 5.83 -2.16 -17.71
N ARG A 305 6.74 -1.66 -18.56
CA ARG A 305 6.42 -1.11 -19.90
C ARG A 305 5.73 -2.11 -20.83
N LYS A 306 5.86 -3.42 -20.56
CA LYS A 306 5.16 -4.48 -21.31
C LYS A 306 3.65 -4.47 -21.04
N SER A 307 3.22 -3.92 -19.90
CA SER A 307 1.80 -3.83 -19.58
C SER A 307 1.12 -2.78 -20.48
N PRO A 308 -0.03 -3.09 -21.07
CA PRO A 308 -0.78 -2.11 -21.86
C PRO A 308 -1.36 -0.98 -20.98
N THR A 309 -1.51 -1.21 -19.67
CA THR A 309 -2.22 -0.31 -18.75
C THR A 309 -1.32 0.46 -17.79
N ILE A 310 -0.13 -0.05 -17.44
CA ILE A 310 0.82 0.69 -16.60
C ILE A 310 1.45 1.81 -17.43
N LYS A 311 1.38 3.04 -16.93
CA LYS A 311 1.92 4.22 -17.62
C LYS A 311 2.94 5.00 -16.83
N GLY A 312 3.12 4.74 -15.53
CA GLY A 312 4.18 5.40 -14.78
C GLY A 312 4.06 5.25 -13.27
N ILE A 313 4.64 6.21 -12.56
CA ILE A 313 4.70 6.19 -11.10
C ILE A 313 4.26 7.53 -10.48
N ASN A 314 3.54 7.47 -9.37
CA ASN A 314 3.40 8.59 -8.44
C ASN A 314 4.45 8.44 -7.33
N ILE A 315 4.93 9.56 -6.78
CA ILE A 315 5.97 9.59 -5.76
C ILE A 315 5.51 10.49 -4.60
N GLN A 316 5.43 9.90 -3.41
CA GLN A 316 5.13 10.61 -2.17
C GLN A 316 6.29 10.55 -1.18
N VAL A 317 6.45 11.57 -0.34
CA VAL A 317 7.40 11.58 0.78
C VAL A 317 6.66 11.70 2.11
N VAL A 318 7.26 11.12 3.15
CA VAL A 318 6.80 11.30 4.53
C VAL A 318 7.24 12.67 5.03
N VAL A 319 6.29 13.46 5.53
CA VAL A 319 6.53 14.84 5.97
C VAL A 319 7.10 14.92 7.39
N PRO A 320 6.58 14.18 8.38
CA PRO A 320 7.14 14.21 9.73
C PRO A 320 8.61 13.79 9.74
N THR A 321 9.46 14.62 10.36
CA THR A 321 10.92 14.39 10.38
C THR A 321 11.36 13.53 11.56
N LYS A 322 10.50 13.37 12.58
CA LYS A 322 10.74 12.61 13.80
C LYS A 322 9.50 11.77 14.17
N PRO A 323 9.68 10.64 14.88
CA PRO A 323 8.55 9.89 15.41
C PRO A 323 7.84 10.65 16.54
N THR A 324 6.53 10.49 16.65
CA THR A 324 5.69 11.04 17.73
C THR A 324 5.46 10.02 18.84
N ALA A 325 5.41 10.52 20.07
CA ALA A 325 4.99 9.76 21.26
C ALA A 325 3.53 10.07 21.67
N ASN A 326 2.95 11.17 21.17
CA ASN A 326 1.78 11.79 21.77
C ASN A 326 0.50 11.57 20.98
N SER A 327 0.53 11.90 19.69
CA SER A 327 -0.66 11.87 18.85
C SER A 327 -0.27 11.66 17.41
N CYS A 328 -0.93 10.70 16.78
CA CYS A 328 -0.79 10.44 15.36
C CYS A 328 -1.98 10.97 14.55
N VAL A 329 -2.77 11.89 15.11
CA VAL A 329 -4.01 12.40 14.48
C VAL A 329 -3.71 13.34 13.32
N GLN A 330 -2.80 14.30 13.48
CA GLN A 330 -2.49 15.32 12.47
C GLN A 330 -1.06 15.85 12.67
N PHE A 331 -0.39 16.17 11.57
CA PHE A 331 1.01 16.64 11.50
C PHE A 331 1.14 18.00 10.78
N ILE A 332 0.04 18.74 10.68
CA ILE A 332 0.09 20.09 10.09
C ILE A 332 0.71 21.03 11.13
N ASN A 333 1.85 21.63 10.79
CA ASN A 333 2.65 22.59 11.57
C ASN A 333 3.77 22.03 12.49
N GLU A 334 4.23 20.79 12.31
CA GLU A 334 5.47 20.30 12.96
C GLU A 334 6.74 20.52 12.11
#